data_AF-A0A1G9GD58-F1
#
_entry.id   AF-A0A1G9GD58-F1
#
_cell.length_a   1.000
_cell.length_b   1.000
_cell.length_c   1.000
_cell.angle_alpha   90.00
_cell.angle_beta   90.00
_cell.angle_gamma   90.00
#
_symmetry.space_group_name_H-M   'P 1'
#
loop_
_entity.id
_entity.type
_entity.pdbx_description
1 polymer ?
#
loop_
_entity_poly.entity_id
_entity_poly.type
_entity_poly.pdbx_seq_one_letter_code
_entity_poly.pdbx_strand_id
1 'polypeptide(L)' 'MKPVCYCSRCGDEISRTAEECPHCGYHPQSIAWRFGAGALIFGAATTLVSPPVGLLGVFVGITALGGSYLLSPAE' A
#
# COMPACT_ATOMS: atom_id res chain seq x y z
N MET A 1 4.40 -8.48 -20.99
CA MET A 1 3.03 -8.96 -20.70
C MET A 1 2.63 -8.35 -19.37
N LYS A 2 1.58 -7.51 -19.32
CA LYS A 2 1.10 -6.93 -18.05
C LYS A 2 0.38 -8.02 -17.26
N PRO A 3 0.74 -8.26 -15.98
CA PRO A 3 0.05 -9.27 -15.17
C PRO A 3 -1.37 -8.79 -14.89
N VAL A 4 -2.31 -9.58 -15.36
CA VAL A 4 -3.74 -9.42 -15.16
C VAL A 4 -4.08 -9.75 -13.69
N CYS A 5 -4.88 -8.92 -13.02
CA CYS A 5 -5.37 -9.20 -11.67
C CYS A 5 -6.89 -9.44 -11.71
N TYR A 6 -7.39 -10.25 -10.79
CA TYR A 6 -8.82 -10.52 -10.66
C TYR A 6 -9.34 -9.85 -9.40
N CYS A 7 -10.51 -9.24 -9.48
CA CYS A 7 -11.16 -8.62 -8.33
C CYS A 7 -11.59 -9.72 -7.34
N SER A 8 -11.16 -9.65 -6.08
CA SER A 8 -11.54 -10.65 -5.07
C SER A 8 -13.03 -10.65 -4.70
N ARG A 9 -13.81 -9.65 -5.16
CA ARG A 9 -15.25 -9.55 -4.88
C ARG A 9 -16.11 -10.10 -6.02
N CYS A 10 -15.88 -9.67 -7.25
CA CYS A 10 -16.67 -10.09 -8.40
C CYS A 10 -15.99 -11.16 -9.26
N GLY A 11 -14.68 -11.38 -9.10
CA GLY A 11 -13.91 -12.31 -9.94
C GLY A 11 -13.56 -11.75 -11.32
N ASP A 12 -14.02 -10.55 -11.65
CA ASP A 12 -13.75 -9.92 -12.94
C ASP A 12 -12.29 -9.50 -13.10
N GLU A 13 -11.87 -9.46 -14.35
CA GLU A 13 -10.56 -8.97 -14.75
C GLU A 13 -10.44 -7.48 -14.44
N ILE A 14 -9.45 -7.13 -13.62
CA ILE A 14 -9.14 -5.76 -13.27
C ILE A 14 -7.69 -5.45 -13.63
N SER A 15 -7.48 -4.25 -14.14
CA SER A 15 -6.13 -3.74 -14.30
C SER A 15 -5.49 -3.59 -12.92
N ARG A 16 -4.19 -3.89 -12.81
CA ARG A 16 -3.43 -3.57 -11.58
C ARG A 16 -3.45 -2.09 -11.22
N THR A 17 -3.73 -1.22 -12.19
CA THR A 17 -3.91 0.23 -12.02
C THR A 17 -5.30 0.63 -11.53
N ALA A 18 -6.29 -0.26 -11.53
CA ALA A 18 -7.64 0.10 -11.19
C ALA A 18 -7.75 0.37 -9.68
N GLU A 19 -7.79 1.64 -9.28
CA GLU A 19 -8.03 2.06 -7.89
C GLU A 19 -9.38 1.57 -7.39
N GLU A 20 -10.32 1.44 -8.32
CA GLU A 20 -11.66 0.92 -8.14
C GLU A 20 -11.98 -0.10 -9.22
N CYS A 21 -12.55 -1.23 -8.84
CA CYS A 21 -13.07 -2.20 -9.77
C CYS A 21 -14.30 -1.59 -10.49
N PRO A 22 -14.26 -1.41 -11.82
CA PRO A 22 -15.35 -0.77 -12.56
C PRO A 22 -16.64 -1.60 -12.58
N HIS A 23 -16.56 -2.88 -12.25
CA HIS A 23 -17.71 -3.80 -12.24
C HIS A 23 -18.50 -3.76 -10.92
N CYS A 24 -17.83 -3.60 -9.78
CA CYS A 24 -18.47 -3.71 -8.47
C CYS A 24 -18.20 -2.54 -7.51
N GLY A 25 -17.37 -1.57 -7.89
CA GLY A 25 -17.02 -0.43 -7.05
C GLY A 25 -16.09 -0.78 -5.88
N TYR A 26 -15.55 -2.00 -5.84
CA TYR A 26 -14.60 -2.38 -4.81
C TYR A 26 -13.28 -1.67 -5.05
N HIS A 27 -12.76 -0.96 -4.05
CA HIS A 27 -11.46 -0.29 -4.12
C HIS A 27 -10.32 -1.23 -3.68
N PRO A 28 -9.57 -1.86 -4.59
CA PRO A 28 -8.35 -2.57 -4.24
C PRO A 28 -7.19 -1.57 -4.04
N GLN A 29 -7.39 -0.50 -3.26
CA GLN A 29 -6.25 0.33 -2.84
C GLN A 29 -5.20 -0.62 -2.28
N SER A 30 -4.02 -0.59 -2.90
CA SER A 30 -3.00 -1.61 -2.68
C SER A 30 -2.75 -1.73 -1.18
N ILE A 31 -2.96 -2.94 -0.66
CA ILE A 31 -2.73 -3.27 0.75
C ILE A 31 -1.37 -2.71 1.19
N ALA A 32 -0.38 -2.75 0.29
CA ALA A 32 0.94 -2.13 0.43
C ALA A 32 0.92 -0.64 0.83
N TRP A 33 0.13 0.23 0.19
CA TRP A 33 0.10 1.66 0.53
C TRP A 33 -0.52 1.91 1.90
N ARG A 34 -1.61 1.19 2.24
CA ARG A 34 -2.26 1.29 3.55
C ARG A 34 -1.35 0.84 4.69
N PHE A 35 -0.61 -0.25 4.49
CA PHE A 35 0.38 -0.72 5.46
C PHE A 35 1.57 0.23 5.57
N GLY A 36 2.07 0.77 4.45
CA GLY A 36 3.16 1.74 4.44
C GLY A 36 2.81 3.05 5.17
N ALA A 37 1.63 3.62 4.88
CA ALA A 37 1.13 4.81 5.57
C ALA A 37 0.90 4.55 7.07
N GLY A 38 0.30 3.40 7.41
CA GLY A 38 0.09 3.00 8.81
C GLY A 38 1.40 2.87 9.58
N ALA A 39 2.41 2.19 9.01
CA ALA A 39 3.71 2.02 9.63
C ALA A 39 4.45 3.35 9.83
N LEU A 40 4.35 4.30 8.89
CA LEU A 40 4.92 5.64 9.06
C LEU A 40 4.28 6.41 10.21
N ILE A 41 2.95 6.46 10.26
CA ILE A 41 2.23 7.25 11.26
C ILE A 41 2.48 6.67 12.66
N PHE A 42 2.38 5.34 12.80
CA PHE A 42 2.66 4.67 14.07
C PHE A 42 4.14 4.75 14.46
N GLY A 43 5.06 4.61 13.50
CA GLY A 43 6.49 4.78 13.73
C GLY A 43 6.84 6.17 14.24
N ALA A 44 6.28 7.21 13.59
CA ALA A 44 6.50 8.60 13.98
C ALA A 44 5.87 8.95 15.34
N ALA A 45 4.75 8.33 15.71
CA ALA A 45 4.18 8.51 17.04
C ALA A 45 5.04 7.80 18.12
N THR A 46 5.56 6.62 17.81
CA THR A 46 6.32 5.81 18.77
C THR A 46 7.74 6.32 19.04
N THR A 47 8.32 7.16 18.17
CA THR A 47 9.62 7.82 18.45
C THR A 47 9.58 8.70 19.69
N LEU A 48 8.41 9.26 20.04
CA LEU A 48 8.22 10.09 21.23
C LEU A 48 8.33 9.27 22.54
N VAL A 49 7.94 7.99 22.51
CA VAL A 49 7.96 7.10 23.69
C VAL A 49 9.26 6.29 23.72
N SER A 50 9.72 5.83 22.57
CA SER A 50 10.90 4.98 22.43
C SER A 50 11.61 5.30 21.12
N PRO A 51 12.59 6.22 21.16
CA PRO A 51 13.32 6.68 19.97
C PRO A 51 13.87 5.54 19.08
N PRO A 52 14.52 4.48 19.62
CA PRO A 52 15.07 3.43 18.77
C PRO A 52 13.98 2.58 18.09
N VAL A 53 12.84 2.36 18.74
CA VAL A 53 11.73 1.56 18.19
C VAL A 53 10.95 2.35 17.15
N GLY A 54 10.68 3.63 17.42
CA GLY A 54 9.97 4.49 16.48
C GLY A 54 10.76 4.72 15.18
N LEU A 55 12.08 4.92 15.27
CA LEU A 55 12.93 5.08 14.08
C LEU A 55 12.88 3.84 13.17
N LEU A 56 12.84 2.64 13.74
CA LEU A 56 12.64 1.40 12.98
C LEU A 56 11.27 1.38 12.29
N GLY A 57 10.21 1.77 12.99
CA GLY A 57 8.86 1.86 12.42
C GLY A 57 8.78 2.87 11.26
N VAL A 58 9.38 4.05 11.42
CA VAL A 58 9.47 5.06 10.35
C VAL A 58 10.27 4.50 9.16
N PHE A 59 11.44 3.90 9.40
CA PHE A 59 12.26 3.35 8.32
C PHE A 59 11.53 2.26 7.51
N VAL A 60 10.84 1.35 8.20
CA VAL A 60 9.99 0.32 7.57
C VAL A 60 8.84 0.96 6.81
N GLY A 61 8.19 2.00 7.36
CA GLY A 61 7.14 2.72 6.65
C GLY A 61 7.62 3.42 5.38
N ILE A 62 8.79 4.08 5.40
CA ILE A 62 9.38 4.73 4.22
C ILE A 62 9.72 3.69 3.16
N THR A 63 10.37 2.57 3.54
CA THR A 63 10.72 1.51 2.58
C THR A 63 9.49 0.80 2.02
N ALA A 64 8.47 0.57 2.84
CA ALA A 64 7.19 0.01 2.38
C ALA A 64 6.47 0.98 1.42
N LEU A 65 6.47 2.29 1.71
CA LEU A 65 5.93 3.30 0.80
C LEU A 65 6.73 3.38 -0.49
N GLY A 66 8.06 3.50 -0.42
CA GLY A 66 8.93 3.53 -1.60
C GLY A 66 8.79 2.27 -2.46
N GLY A 67 8.74 1.09 -1.84
CA GLY A 67 8.45 -0.17 -2.53
C GLY A 67 7.04 -0.20 -3.12
N SER A 68 6.05 0.36 -2.42
CA SER A 68 4.70 0.50 -2.95
C SER A 68 4.64 1.48 -4.12
N TYR A 69 5.47 2.53 -4.17
CA TYR A 69 5.61 3.43 -5.32
C TYR A 69 6.32 2.76 -6.50
N LEU A 70 7.27 1.85 -6.27
CA LEU A 70 7.87 1.04 -7.35
C LEU A 70 6.90 0.00 -7.91
N LEU A 71 6.02 -0.55 -7.06
CA LEU A 71 4.91 -1.38 -7.50
C LEU A 71 3.73 -0.55 -8.03
N SER A 72 3.67 0.73 -7.70
CA SER A 72 2.70 1.67 -8.24
C SER A 72 3.12 1.93 -9.68
N PRO A 73 2.31 1.51 -10.66
CA PRO A 73 2.61 1.82 -12.05
C PRO A 73 2.62 3.35 -12.18
N ALA A 74 3.78 3.89 -12.56
CA ALA A 74 3.87 5.23 -13.11
C ALA A 74 2.85 5.32 -14.25
N GLU A 75 1.98 6.33 -14.13
CA GLU A 75 1.01 6.80 -15.13
C GLU A 75 1.45 6.64 -16.59
#